data_AF-A0A6M3LMT5-F1
#
_entry.id   AF-A0A6M3LMT5-F1
#
_cell.length_a   1.000
_cell.length_b   1.000
_cell.length_c   1.000
_cell.angle_alpha   90.00
_cell.angle_beta   90.00
_cell.angle_gamma   90.00
#
_symmetry.space_group_name_H-M   'P 1'
#
loop_
_entity.id
_entity.type
_entity.pdbx_description
1 polymer ?
#
loop_
_entity_poly.entity_id
_entity_poly.type
_entity_poly.pdbx_seq_one_letter_code
_entity_poly.pdbx_strand_id
1 'polypeptide(L)' 'MKYTIQVRTNGHPTKTIKRSLRGRCSGNFNPLFCTFDGEEHLVQSEAGDLSDPFRRGVDYTKSLYIEV' A
#
# COMPACT_ATOMS: atom_id res chain seq x y z
N MET A 1 12.33 3.60 5.26
CA MET A 1 12.46 2.49 4.29
C MET A 1 11.56 2.79 3.09
N LYS A 2 12.00 2.53 1.86
CA LYS A 2 11.17 2.69 0.65
C LYS A 2 10.67 1.32 0.21
N TYR A 3 9.43 1.26 -0.23
CA TYR A 3 8.77 0.06 -0.71
C TYR A 3 8.50 0.16 -2.21
N THR A 4 8.54 -0.99 -2.89
CA THR A 4 8.10 -1.10 -4.27
C THR A 4 6.58 -1.20 -4.28
N ILE A 5 5.92 -0.32 -5.05
CA ILE A 5 4.47 -0.21 -5.13
C ILE A 5 4.08 -0.22 -6.60
N GLN A 6 3.09 -1.05 -6.95
CA GLN A 6 2.52 -1.09 -8.28
C GLN A 6 1.40 -0.04 -8.38
N VAL A 7 1.46 0.82 -9.38
CA VAL A 7 0.36 1.73 -9.74
C VAL A 7 -0.55 0.98 -10.69
N ARG A 8 -1.84 0.99 -10.38
CA ARG A 8 -2.87 0.33 -11.15
C ARG A 8 -3.97 1.30 -11.53
N THR A 9 -4.56 1.06 -12.68
CA THR A 9 -5.73 1.78 -13.17
C THR A 9 -6.73 0.76 -13.69
N ASN A 10 -7.93 0.77 -13.12
CA ASN A 10 -8.96 -0.25 -13.33
C ASN A 10 -8.43 -1.69 -13.10
N GLY A 11 -7.62 -1.88 -12.06
CA GLY A 11 -7.02 -3.17 -11.70
C GLY A 11 -5.83 -3.59 -12.58
N HIS A 12 -5.51 -2.84 -13.64
CA HIS A 12 -4.40 -3.16 -14.53
C HIS A 12 -3.12 -2.42 -14.13
N PRO A 13 -1.97 -3.11 -14.05
CA PRO A 13 -0.73 -2.47 -13.67
C PRO A 13 -0.18 -1.58 -14.78
N THR A 14 0.01 -0.30 -14.46
CA THR A 14 0.50 0.70 -15.40
C THR A 14 1.96 1.07 -15.13
N LYS A 15 2.38 1.09 -13.86
CA LYS A 15 3.73 1.51 -13.46
C LYS A 15 4.17 0.87 -12.16
N THR A 16 5.48 0.87 -11.93
CA THR A 16 6.08 0.52 -10.63
C THR A 16 6.83 1.72 -10.06
N ILE A 17 6.55 2.08 -8.81
CA ILE A 17 7.19 3.19 -8.11
C ILE A 17 7.87 2.71 -6.82
N LYS A 18 8.84 3.48 -6.33
CA LYS A 18 9.44 3.28 -5.00
C LYS A 18 9.11 4.46 -4.10
N ARG A 19 8.36 4.23 -3.02
CA ARG A 19 7.89 5.28 -2.11
C ARG A 19 7.96 4.85 -0.65
N SER A 20 8.06 5.85 0.23
CA SER A 20 7.90 5.64 1.66
C SER A 20 6.41 5.58 1.98
N LEU A 21 6.04 4.68 2.88
CA LEU A 21 4.67 4.57 3.38
C LEU A 21 4.49 5.43 4.62
N ARG A 22 3.30 6.03 4.76
CA ARG A 22 2.88 6.73 5.96
C ARG A 22 1.67 6.03 6.55
N GLY A 23 1.82 5.49 7.75
CA GLY A 23 0.69 4.96 8.51
C GLY A 23 -0.06 6.08 9.22
N ARG A 24 -1.39 5.97 9.25
CA ARG A 24 -2.24 6.76 10.15
C ARG A 24 -2.97 5.81 11.07
N CYS A 25 -3.24 6.24 12.30
CA CYS A 25 -4.04 5.45 13.24
C CYS A 25 -5.47 5.97 13.21
N SER A 26 -6.42 5.07 12.94
CA SER A 26 -7.86 5.34 12.99
C SER A 26 -8.52 4.22 13.81
N GLY A 27 -8.54 4.39 15.13
CA GLY A 27 -8.98 3.35 16.06
C GLY A 27 -8.08 2.10 15.96
N ASN A 28 -8.69 0.95 15.68
CA ASN A 28 -7.96 -0.32 15.48
C ASN A 28 -7.42 -0.50 14.06
N PHE A 29 -7.73 0.43 13.14
CA PHE A 29 -7.32 0.37 11.75
C PHE A 29 -6.10 1.27 11.52
N ASN A 30 -5.06 0.72 10.89
CA ASN A 30 -3.80 1.42 10.60
C ASN A 30 -3.54 1.48 9.09
N PRO A 31 -4.28 2.32 8.34
CA PRO A 31 -4.09 2.46 6.89
C PRO A 31 -2.72 3.01 6.55
N LEU A 32 -2.15 2.50 5.46
CA LEU A 32 -0.88 2.94 4.90
C LEU A 32 -1.13 3.76 3.63
N PHE A 33 -0.43 4.89 3.51
CA PHE A 33 -0.56 5.79 2.37
C PHE A 33 0.78 6.05 1.71
N CYS A 34 0.75 6.43 0.43
CA CYS A 34 1.90 6.97 -0.27
C CYS A 34 1.50 8.12 -1.19
N THR A 35 2.45 9.00 -1.50
CA THR A 35 2.22 10.09 -2.45
C THR A 35 2.61 9.67 -3.87
N PHE A 36 1.68 9.82 -4.82
CA PHE A 36 1.86 9.62 -6.25
C PHE A 36 1.21 10.78 -7.00
N ASP A 37 1.91 11.33 -8.00
CA ASP A 37 1.47 12.49 -8.79
C ASP A 37 0.94 13.71 -8.01
N GLY A 38 1.49 13.96 -6.82
CA GLY A 38 1.08 15.07 -5.96
C GLY A 38 -0.11 14.75 -5.04
N GLU A 39 -0.76 13.60 -5.21
CA GLU A 39 -1.90 13.15 -4.42
C GLU A 39 -1.53 12.01 -3.46
N GLU A 40 -2.29 11.89 -2.37
CA GLU A 40 -2.13 10.82 -1.39
C GLU A 40 -3.04 9.65 -1.76
N HIS A 41 -2.46 8.46 -1.95
CA HIS A 41 -3.19 7.24 -2.29
C HIS A 41 -3.08 6.23 -1.16
N LEU A 42 -4.19 5.52 -0.91
CA LEU A 42 -4.24 4.39 0.01
C LEU A 42 -3.48 3.22 -0.61
N VAL A 43 -2.51 2.69 0.15
CA VAL A 43 -1.73 1.52 -0.24
C VAL A 43 -2.46 0.27 0.18
N GLN A 44 -2.58 -0.65 -0.76
CA GLN A 44 -3.21 -1.96 -0.61
C GLN A 44 -2.18 -3.06 -0.83
N SER A 45 -2.53 -4.29 -0.45
CA SER A 45 -1.68 -5.46 -0.66
C SER A 45 -2.54 -6.62 -1.15
N GLU A 46 -2.06 -7.35 -2.15
CA GLU A 46 -2.70 -8.60 -2.62
C GLU A 46 -2.79 -9.66 -1.52
N ALA A 47 -1.88 -9.61 -0.55
CA ALA A 47 -1.86 -10.55 0.56
C ALA A 47 -2.99 -10.31 1.59
N GLY A 48 -3.74 -9.21 1.45
CA GLY A 48 -4.85 -8.81 2.31
C GLY A 48 -4.62 -7.49 3.03
N ASP A 49 -5.36 -7.27 4.10
CA ASP A 49 -5.36 -6.01 4.84
C ASP A 49 -4.04 -5.78 5.59
N LEU A 50 -3.38 -4.66 5.27
CA LEU A 50 -2.14 -4.22 5.90
C LEU A 50 -2.30 -3.84 7.37
N SER A 51 -3.54 -3.58 7.81
CA SER A 51 -3.86 -3.24 9.18
C SER A 51 -4.06 -4.45 10.09
N ASP A 52 -4.17 -5.67 9.54
CA ASP A 52 -4.48 -6.88 10.30
C ASP A 52 -3.29 -7.30 11.18
N PRO A 53 -3.38 -7.15 12.52
CA PRO A 53 -2.28 -7.47 13.41
C PRO A 53 -2.08 -8.97 13.61
N PHE A 54 -2.94 -9.85 13.08
CA PHE A 54 -2.86 -11.31 13.25
C PHE A 54 -2.10 -12.00 12.12
N ARG A 55 -1.81 -11.32 11.00
CA ARG A 55 -1.17 -11.93 9.83
C ARG A 55 0.35 -11.68 9.75
N ARG A 56 1.00 -11.45 10.89
CA ARG A 56 2.42 -11.02 11.05
C ARG A 56 3.51 -11.86 10.34
N GLY A 57 3.16 -12.99 9.71
CA GLY A 57 4.09 -13.84 8.96
C GLY A 57 3.97 -13.76 7.42
N VAL A 58 3.00 -13.03 6.88
CA VAL A 58 2.82 -12.90 5.43
C VAL A 58 3.53 -11.65 4.93
N ASP A 59 4.28 -11.78 3.83
CA ASP A 59 5.07 -10.68 3.29
C ASP A 59 4.20 -9.73 2.44
N TYR A 60 3.32 -9.00 3.13
CA TYR A 60 2.44 -7.99 2.52
C TYR A 60 3.20 -6.95 1.72
N THR A 61 4.47 -6.73 2.06
CA THR A 61 5.31 -5.70 1.46
C THR A 61 5.82 -6.07 0.07
N LYS A 62 5.70 -7.35 -0.34
CA LYS A 62 6.08 -7.82 -1.68
C LYS A 62 5.06 -7.49 -2.77
N SER A 63 3.80 -7.28 -2.41
CA SER A 63 2.68 -7.14 -3.36
C SER A 63 1.88 -5.86 -3.15
N LEU A 64 2.55 -4.79 -2.74
CA LEU A 64 1.91 -3.49 -2.51
C LEU A 64 1.48 -2.84 -3.83
N TYR A 65 0.30 -2.26 -3.83
CA TYR A 65 -0.21 -1.48 -4.95
C TYR A 65 -1.04 -0.27 -4.50
N ILE A 66 -1.24 0.67 -5.42
CA ILE A 66 -2.22 1.75 -5.33
C ILE A 66 -3.11 1.71 -6.56
N GLU A 67 -4.36 2.07 -6.37
CA GLU A 67 -5.31 2.30 -7.45
C GLU A 67 -5.40 3.81 -7.73
N VAL A 68 -5.27 4.18 -9.01
CA VAL A 68 -5.33 5.55 -9.54
C VAL A 68 -6.38 5.61 -10.63
#